data_AF-A0A086QNR5-F1
#
_entry.id   AF-A0A086QNR5-F1
#
_cell.length_a   1.000
_cell.length_b   1.000
_cell.length_c   1.000
_cell.angle_alpha   90.00
_cell.angle_beta   90.00
_cell.angle_gamma   90.00
#
_symmetry.space_group_name_H-M   'P 1'
#
loop_
_entity.id
_entity.type
_entity.pdbx_description
1 polymer ?
#
loop_
_entity_poly.entity_id
_entity_poly.type
_entity_poly.pdbx_seq_one_letter_code
_entity_poly.pdbx_strand_id
1 'polypeptide(L)'
;GALDIDARRINFFQAINALATHVVGAVKTKYGEDVAPHSKRALRLFAGCQRAVKDLSGLPDTTLALEGFLQDEMDLVLPVSRDLFEQLCAPLKERLSSLVARAFATAGVAPAQVSGVDIVGGGSRIPFVAATLSASLWGNASDSARLRRTLDGNSSVAVGACFAASGRRYLPPFALPESRLADGALEALSARLEETEAKELARCAVRNAMESYLFQMQGALSGAHAHLFTDKEAIHSLLRQAEDWLLDHPDADTTAFETQFGALKAALEEQCRSYFEAVQREKEQKERELEEAARVAASNAQEDL
;
A
#
# COMPACT_ATOMS: atom_id res chain seq x y z
N GLY A 1 -25.88 5.33 14.49
CA GLY A 1 -25.88 4.26 13.45
C GLY A 1 -24.46 4.12 12.93
N ALA A 2 -23.93 2.92 12.91
CA ALA A 2 -22.50 2.62 12.79
C ALA A 2 -21.90 2.90 11.40
N LEU A 3 -21.80 4.15 10.98
CA LEU A 3 -20.78 4.70 10.06
C LEU A 3 -20.39 6.12 10.50
N ASP A 4 -20.77 6.50 11.72
CA ASP A 4 -20.54 7.81 12.33
C ASP A 4 -19.13 7.88 12.93
N ILE A 5 -18.12 7.77 12.05
CA ILE A 5 -16.79 8.31 12.35
C ILE A 5 -16.92 9.83 12.20
N ASP A 6 -17.61 10.41 13.18
CA ASP A 6 -17.79 11.83 13.47
C ASP A 6 -18.26 12.66 12.26
N ALA A 7 -19.58 12.78 12.12
CA ALA A 7 -20.25 13.70 11.18
C ALA A 7 -19.74 15.16 11.22
N ARG A 8 -18.86 15.52 12.16
CA ARG A 8 -18.14 16.81 12.24
C ARG A 8 -16.86 16.89 11.40
N ARG A 9 -16.32 15.78 10.89
CA ARG A 9 -15.08 15.76 10.09
C ARG A 9 -15.30 16.20 8.65
N ILE A 10 -14.45 17.09 8.13
CA ILE A 10 -14.43 17.50 6.71
C ILE A 10 -13.23 16.79 6.08
N ASN A 11 -13.47 15.73 5.30
CA ASN A 11 -12.39 14.95 4.69
C ASN A 11 -12.85 14.21 3.42
N PHE A 12 -11.89 13.57 2.76
CA PHE A 12 -12.10 12.81 1.52
C PHE A 12 -13.09 11.64 1.70
N PHE A 13 -13.07 10.98 2.85
CA PHE A 13 -13.97 9.86 3.17
C PHE A 13 -15.44 10.28 3.15
N GLN A 14 -15.75 11.47 3.69
CA GLN A 14 -17.11 12.01 3.66
C GLN A 14 -17.60 12.33 2.24
N ALA A 15 -16.70 12.77 1.36
CA ALA A 15 -17.03 12.97 -0.05
C ALA A 15 -17.35 11.65 -0.75
N ILE A 16 -16.55 10.60 -0.52
CA ILE A 16 -16.83 9.25 -1.04
C ILE A 16 -18.16 8.72 -0.50
N ASN A 17 -18.44 8.90 0.80
CA ASN A 17 -19.69 8.48 1.41
C ASN A 17 -20.91 9.15 0.77
N ALA A 18 -20.83 10.44 0.43
CA ALA A 18 -21.94 11.12 -0.24
C ALA A 18 -22.31 10.43 -1.56
N LEU A 19 -21.30 10.04 -2.36
CA LEU A 19 -21.51 9.25 -3.57
C LEU A 19 -21.99 7.83 -3.26
N ALA A 20 -21.37 7.14 -2.29
CA ALA A 20 -21.72 5.78 -1.92
C ALA A 20 -23.18 5.66 -1.45
N THR A 21 -23.65 6.60 -0.63
CA THR A 21 -25.06 6.65 -0.19
C THR A 21 -26.01 6.83 -1.37
N HIS A 22 -25.66 7.69 -2.33
CA HIS A 22 -26.44 7.85 -3.56
C HIS A 22 -26.48 6.55 -4.37
N VAL A 23 -25.33 5.88 -4.54
CA VAL A 23 -25.24 4.62 -5.29
C VAL A 23 -26.02 3.49 -4.59
N VAL A 24 -25.97 3.38 -3.26
CA VAL A 24 -26.79 2.40 -2.51
C VAL A 24 -28.29 2.65 -2.75
N GLY A 25 -28.73 3.91 -2.72
CA GLY A 25 -30.11 4.27 -3.05
C GLY A 25 -30.48 3.92 -4.50
N ALA A 26 -29.57 4.16 -5.44
CA ALA A 26 -29.75 3.79 -6.85
C ALA A 26 -29.83 2.27 -7.03
N VAL A 27 -29.02 1.49 -6.31
CA VAL A 27 -29.06 0.02 -6.33
C VAL A 27 -30.41 -0.48 -5.82
N LYS A 28 -30.87 0.05 -4.68
CA LYS A 28 -32.17 -0.32 -4.11
C LYS A 28 -33.33 0.02 -5.04
N THR A 29 -33.28 1.19 -5.68
CA THR A 29 -34.34 1.67 -6.56
C THR A 29 -34.38 0.91 -7.90
N LYS A 30 -33.23 0.66 -8.51
CA LYS A 30 -33.15 0.04 -9.85
C LYS A 30 -33.20 -1.48 -9.83
N TYR A 31 -32.62 -2.10 -8.80
CA TYR A 31 -32.45 -3.56 -8.73
C TYR A 31 -33.20 -4.19 -7.55
N GLY A 32 -33.83 -3.41 -6.66
CA GLY A 32 -34.55 -3.93 -5.49
C GLY A 32 -33.65 -4.44 -4.36
N GLU A 33 -32.33 -4.42 -4.56
CA GLU A 33 -31.35 -5.00 -3.65
C GLU A 33 -30.87 -4.03 -2.56
N ASP A 34 -30.66 -4.56 -1.35
CA ASP A 34 -30.05 -3.81 -0.25
C ASP A 34 -28.54 -4.09 -0.16
N VAL A 35 -27.77 -3.04 0.13
CA VAL A 35 -26.34 -3.14 0.44
C VAL A 35 -26.14 -2.90 1.93
N ALA A 36 -25.98 -3.98 2.69
CA ALA A 36 -25.79 -3.90 4.13
C ALA A 36 -24.48 -3.16 4.49
N PRO A 37 -24.49 -2.22 5.45
CA PRO A 37 -23.28 -1.58 5.96
C PRO A 37 -22.26 -2.62 6.44
N HIS A 38 -20.96 -2.33 6.28
CA HIS A 38 -19.82 -3.20 6.68
C HIS A 38 -19.74 -4.57 5.99
N SER A 39 -20.62 -4.86 5.04
CA SER A 39 -20.49 -6.07 4.23
C SER A 39 -19.30 -5.96 3.27
N LYS A 40 -18.77 -7.12 2.83
CA LYS A 40 -17.78 -7.18 1.73
C LYS A 40 -18.29 -6.42 0.50
N ARG A 41 -19.59 -6.51 0.22
CA ARG A 41 -20.27 -5.78 -0.86
C ARG A 41 -20.18 -4.26 -0.68
N ALA A 42 -20.46 -3.75 0.52
CA ALA A 42 -20.32 -2.32 0.82
C ALA A 42 -18.87 -1.83 0.67
N LEU A 43 -17.88 -2.64 1.06
CA LEU A 43 -16.46 -2.31 0.87
C LEU A 43 -16.08 -2.21 -0.62
N ARG A 44 -16.54 -3.16 -1.45
CA ARG A 44 -16.35 -3.12 -2.91
C ARG A 44 -16.99 -1.88 -3.52
N LEU A 45 -18.22 -1.55 -3.12
CA LEU A 45 -18.91 -0.33 -3.57
C LEU A 45 -18.15 0.94 -3.18
N PHE A 46 -17.67 1.01 -1.93
CA PHE A 46 -16.89 2.15 -1.45
C PHE A 46 -15.59 2.33 -2.23
N ALA A 47 -14.87 1.24 -2.52
CA ALA A 47 -13.66 1.26 -3.35
C ALA A 47 -13.96 1.75 -4.77
N GLY A 48 -15.06 1.31 -5.38
CA GLY A 48 -15.54 1.81 -6.67
C GLY A 48 -15.89 3.30 -6.64
N CYS A 49 -16.60 3.76 -5.61
CA CYS A 49 -16.89 5.18 -5.41
C CYS A 49 -15.61 6.00 -5.22
N GLN A 50 -14.62 5.48 -4.47
CA GLN A 50 -13.33 6.14 -4.31
C GLN A 50 -12.60 6.33 -5.65
N ARG A 51 -12.64 5.31 -6.53
CA ARG A 51 -12.08 5.41 -7.88
C ARG A 51 -12.83 6.47 -8.69
N ALA A 52 -14.16 6.42 -8.70
CA ALA A 52 -14.99 7.39 -9.41
C ALA A 52 -14.71 8.83 -8.95
N VAL A 53 -14.60 9.11 -7.65
CA VAL A 53 -14.28 10.45 -7.13
C VAL A 53 -12.90 10.93 -7.60
N LYS A 54 -11.90 10.03 -7.69
CA LYS A 54 -10.58 10.37 -8.23
C LYS A 54 -10.68 10.73 -9.71
N ASP A 55 -11.40 9.94 -10.50
CA ASP A 55 -11.60 10.21 -11.93
C ASP A 55 -12.34 11.55 -12.13
N LEU A 56 -13.41 11.79 -11.37
CA LEU A 56 -14.18 13.04 -11.39
C LEU A 56 -13.39 14.27 -10.97
N SER A 57 -12.24 14.10 -10.31
CA SER A 57 -11.33 15.21 -10.01
C SER A 57 -10.60 15.71 -11.26
N GLY A 58 -10.42 14.86 -12.27
CA GLY A 58 -9.81 15.21 -13.56
C GLY A 58 -10.82 15.32 -14.71
N LEU A 59 -11.86 14.49 -14.71
CA LEU A 59 -12.84 14.35 -15.78
C LEU A 59 -14.22 14.89 -15.38
N PRO A 60 -15.03 15.38 -16.33
CA PRO A 60 -16.39 15.85 -16.05
C PRO A 60 -17.37 14.72 -15.73
N ASP A 61 -17.06 13.49 -16.15
CA ASP A 61 -17.85 12.29 -15.92
C ASP A 61 -16.97 11.04 -15.85
N THR A 62 -17.54 9.96 -15.33
CA THR A 62 -16.95 8.61 -15.30
C THR A 62 -18.08 7.57 -15.19
N THR A 63 -17.74 6.30 -15.31
CA THR A 63 -18.66 5.19 -15.08
C THR A 63 -18.19 4.37 -13.89
N LEU A 64 -19.04 4.24 -12.88
CA LEU A 64 -18.85 3.30 -11.78
C LEU A 64 -19.28 1.92 -12.27
N ALA A 65 -18.30 1.05 -12.50
CA ALA A 65 -18.51 -0.34 -12.90
C ALA A 65 -18.01 -1.28 -11.79
N LEU A 66 -18.88 -2.18 -11.32
CA LEU A 66 -18.54 -3.23 -10.36
C LEU A 66 -18.99 -4.58 -10.92
N GLU A 67 -18.03 -5.41 -11.31
CA GLU A 67 -18.26 -6.73 -11.87
C GLU A 67 -18.87 -7.69 -10.82
N GLY A 68 -19.86 -8.50 -11.18
CA GLY A 68 -20.47 -9.47 -10.26
C GLY A 68 -20.89 -8.84 -8.92
N PHE A 69 -21.51 -7.67 -8.99
CA PHE A 69 -21.89 -6.90 -7.80
C PHE A 69 -23.33 -7.15 -7.38
N LEU A 70 -24.21 -7.40 -8.34
CA LEU A 70 -25.63 -7.70 -8.16
C LEU A 70 -25.84 -9.21 -7.99
N GLN A 71 -27.08 -9.61 -7.68
CA GLN A 71 -27.44 -11.03 -7.67
C GLN A 71 -27.18 -11.68 -9.04
N ASP A 72 -26.99 -13.00 -9.03
CA ASP A 72 -26.71 -13.81 -10.22
C ASP A 72 -25.46 -13.37 -11.00
N GLU A 73 -24.43 -12.86 -10.29
CA GLU A 73 -23.17 -12.38 -10.85
C GLU A 73 -23.33 -11.27 -11.90
N MET A 74 -24.41 -10.48 -11.81
CA MET A 74 -24.62 -9.34 -12.69
C MET A 74 -23.76 -8.13 -12.30
N ASP A 75 -23.33 -7.37 -13.29
CA ASP A 75 -22.52 -6.18 -13.10
C ASP A 75 -23.38 -4.97 -12.71
N LEU A 76 -22.86 -4.13 -11.81
CA LEU A 76 -23.41 -2.79 -11.59
C LEU A 76 -22.65 -1.80 -12.46
N VAL A 77 -23.33 -1.19 -13.43
CA VAL A 77 -22.78 -0.11 -14.27
C VAL A 77 -23.63 1.15 -14.09
N LEU A 78 -23.01 2.22 -13.59
CA LEU A 78 -23.67 3.49 -13.32
C LEU A 78 -22.83 4.67 -13.83
N PRO A 79 -23.33 5.48 -14.77
CA PRO A 79 -22.68 6.74 -15.13
C PRO A 79 -22.81 7.73 -13.97
N VAL A 80 -21.73 8.47 -13.69
CA VAL A 80 -21.67 9.49 -12.64
C VAL A 80 -21.00 10.73 -13.21
N SER A 81 -21.61 11.90 -13.06
CA SER A 81 -21.02 13.17 -13.45
C SER A 81 -20.43 13.92 -12.25
N ARG A 82 -19.48 14.81 -12.53
CA ARG A 82 -18.91 15.74 -11.55
C ARG A 82 -19.99 16.62 -10.96
N ASP A 83 -20.91 17.11 -11.78
CA ASP A 83 -22.01 17.97 -11.33
C ASP A 83 -22.90 17.27 -10.30
N LEU A 84 -23.29 16.01 -10.57
CA LEU A 84 -24.04 15.21 -9.61
C LEU A 84 -23.25 15.01 -8.32
N PHE A 85 -21.99 14.58 -8.42
CA PHE A 85 -21.12 14.37 -7.26
C PHE A 85 -20.98 15.64 -6.41
N GLU A 86 -20.80 16.78 -7.06
CA GLU A 86 -20.68 18.08 -6.41
C GLU A 86 -21.97 18.54 -5.73
N GLN A 87 -23.14 18.20 -6.28
CA GLN A 87 -24.43 18.42 -5.62
C GLN A 87 -24.57 17.55 -4.37
N LEU A 88 -24.19 16.27 -4.45
CA LEU A 88 -24.19 15.35 -3.30
C LEU A 88 -23.27 15.84 -2.16
N CYS A 89 -22.21 16.57 -2.51
CA CYS A 89 -21.29 17.18 -1.56
C CYS A 89 -21.69 18.57 -1.06
N ALA A 90 -22.88 19.11 -1.39
CA ALA A 90 -23.30 20.44 -0.95
C ALA A 90 -23.18 20.65 0.59
N PRO A 91 -23.63 19.73 1.47
CA PRO A 91 -23.44 19.87 2.91
C PRO A 91 -21.96 19.92 3.34
N LEU A 92 -21.08 19.24 2.60
CA LEU A 92 -19.63 19.26 2.87
C LEU A 92 -19.01 20.60 2.46
N LYS A 93 -19.48 21.21 1.36
CA LYS A 93 -19.07 22.55 0.91
C LYS A 93 -19.43 23.62 1.94
N GLU A 94 -20.66 23.61 2.44
CA GLU A 94 -21.14 24.55 3.48
C GLU A 94 -20.32 24.45 4.77
N ARG A 95 -19.99 23.23 5.18
CA ARG A 95 -19.16 22.97 6.36
C ARG A 95 -17.72 23.46 6.16
N LEU A 96 -17.15 23.29 4.96
CA LEU A 96 -15.84 23.85 4.61
C LEU A 96 -15.86 25.38 4.66
N SER A 97 -16.84 26.04 4.05
CA SER A 97 -17.00 27.50 4.14
C SER A 97 -17.09 27.98 5.60
N SER A 98 -17.89 27.29 6.41
CA SER A 98 -18.05 27.61 7.83
C SER A 98 -16.74 27.44 8.62
N LEU A 99 -15.93 26.43 8.29
CA LEU A 99 -14.62 26.23 8.91
C LEU A 99 -13.66 27.38 8.57
N VAL A 100 -13.60 27.78 7.29
CA VAL A 100 -12.77 28.89 6.83
C VAL A 100 -13.17 30.19 7.55
N ALA A 101 -14.46 30.52 7.58
CA ALA A 101 -14.96 31.72 8.25
C ALA A 101 -14.56 31.75 9.74
N ARG A 102 -14.72 30.63 10.45
CA ARG A 102 -14.28 30.52 11.85
C ARG A 102 -12.78 30.69 12.02
N ALA A 103 -11.96 30.08 11.16
CA ALA A 103 -10.50 30.18 11.24
C ALA A 103 -10.02 31.64 11.14
N PHE A 104 -10.59 32.42 10.21
CA PHE A 104 -10.27 33.83 10.05
C PHE A 104 -10.77 34.68 11.22
N ALA A 105 -11.99 34.41 11.71
CA ALA A 105 -12.53 35.08 12.89
C ALA A 105 -11.64 34.83 14.13
N THR A 106 -11.19 33.59 14.35
CA THR A 106 -10.29 33.24 15.45
C THR A 106 -8.92 33.89 15.30
N ALA A 107 -8.40 34.01 14.08
CA ALA A 107 -7.13 34.68 13.82
C ALA A 107 -7.21 36.21 13.98
N GLY A 108 -8.40 36.80 13.94
CA GLY A 108 -8.58 38.25 13.95
C GLY A 108 -8.02 38.94 12.69
N VAL A 109 -7.89 38.20 11.59
CA VAL A 109 -7.32 38.68 10.33
C VAL A 109 -8.42 38.71 9.26
N ALA A 110 -8.49 39.79 8.49
CA ALA A 110 -9.41 39.86 7.36
C ALA A 110 -8.87 39.06 6.16
N PRO A 111 -9.69 38.33 5.40
CA PRO A 111 -9.24 37.57 4.22
C PRO A 111 -8.44 38.38 3.20
N ALA A 112 -8.76 39.66 3.05
CA ALA A 112 -8.03 40.58 2.17
C ALA A 112 -6.55 40.74 2.55
N GLN A 113 -6.19 40.54 3.83
CA GLN A 113 -4.83 40.71 4.35
C GLN A 113 -3.92 39.49 4.11
N VAL A 114 -4.44 38.38 3.58
CA VAL A 114 -3.66 37.15 3.36
C VAL A 114 -2.98 37.15 2.00
N SER A 115 -1.66 37.19 1.94
CA SER A 115 -0.92 37.25 0.67
C SER A 115 -1.18 36.06 -0.27
N GLY A 116 -1.49 34.89 0.29
CA GLY A 116 -1.87 33.69 -0.46
C GLY A 116 -2.19 32.53 0.46
N VAL A 117 -2.82 31.50 -0.10
CA VAL A 117 -3.24 30.27 0.58
C VAL A 117 -2.64 29.09 -0.14
N ASP A 118 -1.80 28.32 0.53
CA ASP A 118 -1.30 27.06 -0.01
C ASP A 118 -2.20 25.90 0.41
N ILE A 119 -2.61 25.10 -0.57
CA ILE A 119 -3.42 23.89 -0.36
C ILE A 119 -2.58 22.63 -0.56
N VAL A 120 -2.66 21.74 0.42
CA VAL A 120 -1.95 20.45 0.44
C VAL A 120 -2.92 19.30 0.72
N GLY A 121 -2.47 18.06 0.50
CA GLY A 121 -3.24 16.84 0.76
C GLY A 121 -4.15 16.40 -0.38
N GLY A 122 -4.40 15.08 -0.43
CA GLY A 122 -5.14 14.41 -1.51
C GLY A 122 -6.51 14.99 -1.84
N GLY A 123 -7.32 15.28 -0.81
CA GLY A 123 -8.68 15.79 -0.97
C GLY A 123 -8.76 17.20 -1.58
N SER A 124 -7.69 18.00 -1.50
CA SER A 124 -7.64 19.34 -2.10
C SER A 124 -7.64 19.35 -3.63
N ARG A 125 -7.47 18.17 -4.25
CA ARG A 125 -7.53 17.99 -5.71
C ARG A 125 -8.96 17.94 -6.24
N ILE A 126 -9.95 17.74 -5.38
CA ILE A 126 -11.36 17.78 -5.80
C ILE A 126 -11.71 19.22 -6.21
N PRO A 127 -12.21 19.47 -7.43
CA PRO A 127 -12.42 20.82 -7.97
C PRO A 127 -13.23 21.74 -7.05
N PHE A 128 -14.32 21.25 -6.45
CA PHE A 128 -15.12 22.07 -5.54
C PHE A 128 -14.35 22.58 -4.33
N VAL A 129 -13.29 21.91 -3.86
CA VAL A 129 -12.56 22.34 -2.67
C VAL A 129 -11.88 23.68 -2.92
N ALA A 130 -11.16 23.79 -4.05
CA ALA A 130 -10.52 25.04 -4.45
C ALA A 130 -11.55 26.16 -4.71
N ALA A 131 -12.68 25.82 -5.35
CA ALA A 131 -13.77 26.76 -5.62
C ALA A 131 -14.40 27.29 -4.32
N THR A 132 -14.73 26.39 -3.37
CA THR A 132 -15.31 26.76 -2.08
C THR A 132 -14.35 27.60 -1.25
N LEU A 133 -13.06 27.28 -1.24
CA LEU A 133 -12.05 28.10 -0.55
C LEU A 133 -11.98 29.51 -1.14
N SER A 134 -11.89 29.61 -2.47
CA SER A 134 -11.79 30.91 -3.15
C SER A 134 -13.02 31.77 -2.90
N ALA A 135 -14.22 31.19 -3.04
CA ALA A 135 -15.48 31.87 -2.75
C ALA A 135 -15.58 32.33 -1.28
N SER A 136 -15.14 31.49 -0.33
CA SER A 136 -15.21 31.81 1.11
C SER A 136 -14.22 32.90 1.53
N LEU A 137 -13.10 33.04 0.82
CA LEU A 137 -12.03 33.98 1.16
C LEU A 137 -12.16 35.32 0.43
N TRP A 138 -12.53 35.28 -0.86
CA TRP A 138 -12.43 36.44 -1.75
C TRP A 138 -13.75 36.77 -2.46
N GLY A 139 -14.84 36.05 -2.17
CA GLY A 139 -16.16 36.32 -2.73
C GLY A 139 -16.30 36.01 -4.22
N ASN A 140 -15.25 35.48 -4.87
CA ASN A 140 -15.30 35.02 -6.24
C ASN A 140 -14.57 33.66 -6.36
N ALA A 141 -15.02 32.81 -7.28
CA ALA A 141 -14.40 31.52 -7.53
C ALA A 141 -13.15 31.61 -8.43
N SER A 142 -12.83 32.80 -8.95
CA SER A 142 -11.86 33.00 -10.04
C SER A 142 -10.54 33.66 -9.60
N ASP A 143 -10.41 34.14 -8.36
CA ASP A 143 -9.14 34.64 -7.82
C ASP A 143 -8.20 33.49 -7.42
N SER A 144 -7.93 32.61 -8.40
CA SER A 144 -7.06 31.44 -8.25
C SER A 144 -5.59 31.82 -8.10
N ALA A 145 -5.21 33.08 -8.37
CA ALA A 145 -3.83 33.54 -8.26
C ALA A 145 -3.30 33.49 -6.82
N ARG A 146 -4.21 33.67 -5.84
CA ARG A 146 -3.87 33.61 -4.41
C ARG A 146 -3.98 32.20 -3.84
N LEU A 147 -4.60 31.26 -4.54
CA LEU A 147 -4.68 29.85 -4.15
C LEU A 147 -3.56 29.04 -4.82
N ARG A 148 -2.58 28.62 -4.02
CA ARG A 148 -1.30 28.09 -4.48
C ARG A 148 -1.14 26.62 -4.15
N ARG A 149 -0.26 25.97 -4.91
CA ARG A 149 0.23 24.61 -4.68
C ARG A 149 1.76 24.60 -4.70
N THR A 150 2.38 25.53 -3.99
CA THR A 150 3.85 25.65 -3.99
C THR A 150 4.52 24.57 -3.15
N LEU A 151 3.82 24.06 -2.13
CA LEU A 151 4.27 22.95 -1.31
C LEU A 151 3.94 21.61 -1.97
N ASP A 152 4.84 20.64 -1.80
CA ASP A 152 4.54 19.26 -2.20
C ASP A 152 3.40 18.71 -1.33
N GLY A 153 2.29 18.36 -1.99
CA GLY A 153 1.05 17.98 -1.32
C GLY A 153 1.11 16.65 -0.57
N ASN A 154 2.16 15.84 -0.77
CA ASN A 154 2.30 14.51 -0.18
C ASN A 154 3.29 14.50 1.00
N SER A 155 4.38 15.25 0.92
CA SER A 155 5.50 15.20 1.87
C SER A 155 5.60 16.41 2.79
N SER A 156 5.04 17.57 2.43
CA SER A 156 5.19 18.82 3.20
C SER A 156 4.82 18.69 4.68
N VAL A 157 3.76 17.94 5.00
CA VAL A 157 3.34 17.68 6.38
C VAL A 157 4.39 16.84 7.13
N ALA A 158 4.91 15.77 6.49
CA ALA A 158 5.92 14.90 7.08
C ALA A 158 7.25 15.64 7.28
N VAL A 159 7.69 16.43 6.29
CA VAL A 159 8.88 17.27 6.38
C VAL A 159 8.74 18.29 7.51
N GLY A 160 7.59 18.96 7.63
CA GLY A 160 7.29 19.87 8.74
C GLY A 160 7.36 19.19 10.11
N ALA A 161 6.87 17.95 10.20
CA ALA A 161 6.97 17.14 11.42
C ALA A 161 8.44 16.82 11.78
N CYS A 162 9.29 16.49 10.81
CA CYS A 162 10.72 16.27 11.05
C CYS A 162 11.42 17.55 11.56
N PHE A 163 11.11 18.72 10.98
CA PHE A 163 11.62 20.00 11.49
C PHE A 163 11.16 20.27 12.92
N ALA A 164 9.88 20.03 13.23
CA ALA A 164 9.35 20.17 14.58
C ALA A 164 10.03 19.23 15.58
N ALA A 165 10.24 17.96 15.21
CA ALA A 165 10.89 16.95 16.04
C ALA A 165 12.37 17.26 16.29
N SER A 166 13.07 17.84 15.32
CA SER A 166 14.46 18.30 15.46
C SER A 166 14.60 19.60 16.25
N GLY A 167 13.51 20.14 16.80
CA GLY A 167 13.50 21.41 17.54
C GLY A 167 13.59 22.66 16.65
N ARG A 168 13.66 22.51 15.32
CA ARG A 168 13.70 23.59 14.34
C ARG A 168 12.28 24.05 14.00
N ARG A 169 11.59 24.66 14.96
CA ARG A 169 10.20 25.12 14.81
C ARG A 169 10.07 26.62 15.03
N TYR A 170 9.17 27.24 14.28
CA TYR A 170 8.77 28.64 14.44
C TYR A 170 7.58 28.83 15.40
N LEU A 171 6.93 27.73 15.81
CA LEU A 171 5.79 27.74 16.72
C LEU A 171 6.18 27.23 18.12
N PRO A 172 5.58 27.77 19.19
CA PRO A 172 5.76 27.22 20.53
C PRO A 172 5.26 25.77 20.60
N PRO A 173 5.82 24.94 21.49
CA PRO A 173 5.26 23.61 21.76
C PRO A 173 3.79 23.75 22.18
N PHE A 174 2.92 22.95 21.57
CA PHE A 174 1.58 22.74 22.11
C PHE A 174 1.64 21.64 23.16
N ALA A 175 0.88 21.80 24.24
CA ALA A 175 0.71 20.75 25.23
C ALA A 175 -0.22 19.67 24.66
N LEU A 176 0.26 18.43 24.61
CA LEU A 176 -0.60 17.29 24.35
C LEU A 176 -1.41 16.98 25.62
N PRO A 177 -2.70 16.62 25.51
CA PRO A 177 -3.44 16.10 26.65
C PRO A 177 -2.70 14.89 27.25
N GLU A 178 -2.63 14.79 28.58
CA GLU A 178 -2.09 13.62 29.28
C GLU A 178 -3.07 12.42 29.22
N SER A 179 -3.52 12.05 28.03
CA SER A 179 -4.18 10.76 27.82
C SER A 179 -3.11 9.73 27.51
N ARG A 180 -2.43 9.24 28.53
CA ARG A 180 -1.48 8.13 28.38
C ARG A 180 -2.25 6.82 28.33
N LEU A 181 -1.84 5.90 27.44
CA LEU A 181 -2.15 4.48 27.61
C LEU A 181 -1.57 4.04 28.97
N ALA A 182 -2.18 3.03 29.61
CA ALA A 182 -1.66 2.52 30.88
C ALA A 182 -0.17 2.15 30.75
N ASP A 183 0.62 2.46 31.78
CA ASP A 183 2.06 2.17 31.80
C ASP A 183 2.31 0.67 31.49
N GLY A 184 3.23 0.38 30.56
CA GLY A 184 3.57 -0.99 30.16
C GLY A 184 2.70 -1.59 29.05
N ALA A 185 1.52 -1.02 28.76
CA ALA A 185 0.62 -1.57 27.74
C ALA A 185 1.19 -1.38 26.32
N LEU A 186 1.89 -0.26 26.07
CA LEU A 186 2.51 0.03 24.78
C LEU A 186 3.73 -0.88 24.55
N GLU A 187 4.54 -1.08 25.58
CA GLU A 187 5.72 -1.94 25.56
C GLU A 187 5.33 -3.40 25.33
N ALA A 188 4.30 -3.88 26.03
CA ALA A 188 3.76 -5.23 25.82
C ALA A 188 3.18 -5.42 24.41
N LEU A 189 2.53 -4.39 23.85
CA LEU A 189 2.03 -4.43 22.47
C LEU A 189 3.20 -4.45 21.46
N SER A 190 4.23 -3.62 21.66
CA SER A 190 5.43 -3.59 20.80
C SER A 190 6.12 -4.94 20.78
N ALA A 191 6.39 -5.51 21.96
CA ALA A 191 7.03 -6.82 22.09
C ALA A 191 6.25 -7.93 21.37
N ARG A 192 4.92 -7.92 21.47
CA ARG A 192 4.06 -8.88 20.76
C ARG A 192 4.10 -8.68 19.24
N LEU A 193 4.13 -7.44 18.76
CA LEU A 193 4.24 -7.15 17.33
C LEU A 193 5.59 -7.60 16.78
N GLU A 194 6.68 -7.28 17.47
CA GLU A 194 8.04 -7.68 17.11
C GLU A 194 8.21 -9.21 17.10
N GLU A 195 7.67 -9.91 18.11
CA GLU A 195 7.70 -11.37 18.16
C GLU A 195 6.91 -11.99 17.00
N THR A 196 5.73 -11.45 16.69
CA THR A 196 4.90 -11.94 15.58
C THR A 196 5.57 -11.69 14.24
N GLU A 197 6.11 -10.50 14.02
CA GLU A 197 6.83 -10.13 12.80
C GLU A 197 8.08 -11.01 12.61
N ALA A 198 8.88 -11.22 13.66
CA ALA A 198 10.05 -12.08 13.60
C ALA A 198 9.69 -13.53 13.23
N LYS A 199 8.62 -14.09 13.79
CA LYS A 199 8.14 -15.43 13.45
C LYS A 199 7.68 -15.52 11.99
N GLU A 200 6.89 -14.56 11.53
CA GLU A 200 6.40 -14.56 10.14
C GLU A 200 7.52 -14.34 9.13
N LEU A 201 8.49 -13.46 9.42
CA LEU A 201 9.67 -13.24 8.57
C LEU A 201 10.51 -14.51 8.47
N ALA A 202 10.79 -15.19 9.59
CA ALA A 202 11.53 -16.44 9.59
C ALA A 202 10.81 -17.53 8.79
N ARG A 203 9.49 -17.67 8.99
CA ARG A 203 8.64 -18.62 8.25
C ARG A 203 8.68 -18.36 6.75
N CYS A 204 8.47 -17.11 6.34
CA CYS A 204 8.52 -16.70 4.93
C CYS A 204 9.91 -16.93 4.33
N ALA A 205 10.98 -16.66 5.08
CA ALA A 205 12.35 -16.85 4.61
C ALA A 205 12.65 -18.33 4.28
N VAL A 206 12.28 -19.26 5.17
CA VAL A 206 12.49 -20.70 4.93
C VAL A 206 11.62 -21.20 3.77
N ARG A 207 10.35 -20.80 3.73
CA ARG A 207 9.45 -21.16 2.64
C ARG A 207 9.97 -20.68 1.28
N ASN A 208 10.34 -19.41 1.18
CA ASN A 208 10.90 -18.82 -0.06
C ASN A 208 12.22 -19.48 -0.45
N ALA A 209 13.06 -19.86 0.52
CA ALA A 209 14.31 -20.58 0.26
C ALA A 209 14.03 -21.99 -0.29
N MET A 210 13.02 -22.69 0.23
CA MET A 210 12.58 -23.99 -0.28
C MET A 210 12.01 -23.89 -1.70
N GLU A 211 11.09 -22.94 -1.95
CA GLU A 211 10.54 -22.65 -3.29
C GLU A 211 11.67 -22.34 -4.29
N SER A 212 12.59 -21.44 -3.92
CA SER A 212 13.73 -21.07 -4.77
C SER A 212 14.63 -22.27 -5.07
N TYR A 213 14.87 -23.13 -4.08
CA TYR A 213 15.67 -24.34 -4.25
C TYR A 213 15.00 -25.36 -5.17
N LEU A 214 13.68 -25.54 -5.08
CA LEU A 214 12.92 -26.38 -6.01
C LEU A 214 13.08 -25.90 -7.45
N PHE A 215 12.91 -24.60 -7.71
CA PHE A 215 13.12 -24.04 -9.05
C PHE A 215 14.56 -24.21 -9.55
N GLN A 216 15.55 -23.99 -8.67
CA GLN A 216 16.96 -24.20 -9.02
C GLN A 216 17.24 -25.66 -9.42
N MET A 217 16.73 -26.62 -8.65
CA MET A 217 16.92 -28.05 -8.93
C MET A 217 16.16 -28.50 -10.18
N GLN A 218 14.94 -28.00 -10.41
CA GLN A 218 14.21 -28.23 -11.66
C GLN A 218 14.99 -27.70 -12.86
N GLY A 219 15.55 -26.49 -12.77
CA GLY A 219 16.40 -25.93 -13.81
C GLY A 219 17.65 -26.77 -14.08
N ALA A 220 18.30 -27.25 -13.01
CA ALA A 220 19.51 -28.06 -13.10
C ALA A 220 19.32 -29.37 -13.89
N LEU A 221 18.16 -30.02 -13.79
CA LEU A 221 17.83 -31.24 -14.54
C LEU A 221 17.86 -31.07 -16.07
N SER A 222 17.73 -29.83 -16.54
CA SER A 222 17.80 -29.42 -17.95
C SER A 222 19.05 -28.59 -18.30
N GLY A 223 19.93 -28.34 -17.31
CA GLY A 223 21.10 -27.46 -17.44
C GLY A 223 22.36 -28.15 -18.01
N ALA A 224 23.50 -27.46 -17.91
CA ALA A 224 24.80 -27.94 -18.42
C ALA A 224 25.21 -29.30 -17.79
N HIS A 225 24.91 -29.48 -16.51
CA HIS A 225 25.20 -30.69 -15.75
C HIS A 225 24.06 -31.71 -15.76
N ALA A 226 23.07 -31.55 -16.66
CA ALA A 226 21.92 -32.45 -16.78
C ALA A 226 22.29 -33.93 -17.00
N HIS A 227 23.49 -34.19 -17.54
CA HIS A 227 24.02 -35.53 -17.79
C HIS A 227 24.52 -36.24 -16.52
N LEU A 228 24.74 -35.52 -15.41
CA LEU A 228 25.20 -36.07 -14.14
C LEU A 228 24.06 -36.67 -13.29
N PHE A 229 22.81 -36.42 -13.68
CA PHE A 229 21.63 -36.97 -13.02
C PHE A 229 21.28 -38.34 -13.61
N THR A 230 21.53 -39.40 -12.84
CA THR A 230 21.35 -40.79 -13.28
C THR A 230 19.87 -41.20 -13.33
N ASP A 231 19.06 -40.74 -12.37
CA ASP A 231 17.62 -41.06 -12.28
C ASP A 231 16.79 -39.77 -12.20
N LYS A 232 16.50 -39.19 -13.36
CA LYS A 232 15.74 -37.94 -13.46
C LYS A 232 14.28 -38.10 -13.03
N GLU A 233 13.69 -39.27 -13.26
CA GLU A 233 12.29 -39.55 -12.87
C GLU A 233 12.14 -39.56 -11.35
N ALA A 234 13.06 -40.21 -10.62
CA ALA A 234 13.07 -40.17 -9.16
C ALA A 234 13.22 -38.75 -8.62
N ILE A 235 14.11 -37.95 -9.20
CA ILE A 235 14.32 -36.56 -8.78
C ILE A 235 13.09 -35.70 -9.08
N HIS A 236 12.48 -35.82 -10.26
CA HIS A 236 11.23 -35.14 -10.59
C HIS A 236 10.11 -35.49 -9.60
N SER A 237 9.99 -36.76 -9.21
CA SER A 237 9.03 -37.20 -8.20
C SER A 237 9.28 -36.55 -6.84
N LEU A 238 10.54 -36.50 -6.38
CA LEU A 238 10.91 -35.84 -5.11
C LEU A 238 10.59 -34.33 -5.12
N LEU A 239 10.98 -33.63 -6.19
CA LEU A 239 10.71 -32.20 -6.34
C LEU A 239 9.21 -31.93 -6.34
N ARG A 240 8.43 -32.75 -7.05
CA ARG A 240 6.97 -32.63 -7.11
C ARG A 240 6.32 -32.88 -5.75
N GLN A 241 6.74 -33.90 -5.01
CA GLN A 241 6.21 -34.17 -3.67
C GLN A 241 6.47 -33.00 -2.71
N ALA A 242 7.63 -32.36 -2.81
CA ALA A 242 7.94 -31.18 -2.03
C ALA A 242 7.15 -29.95 -2.45
N GLU A 243 6.91 -29.77 -3.76
CA GLU A 243 6.04 -28.70 -4.30
C GLU A 243 4.57 -28.89 -3.85
N ASP A 244 4.03 -30.09 -3.99
CA ASP A 244 2.69 -30.45 -3.54
C ASP A 244 2.54 -30.19 -2.03
N TRP A 245 3.54 -30.55 -1.23
CA TRP A 245 3.53 -30.28 0.21
C TRP A 245 3.48 -28.78 0.55
N LEU A 246 4.23 -27.94 -0.18
CA LEU A 246 4.20 -26.48 0.01
C LEU A 246 2.81 -25.90 -0.29
N LEU A 247 2.13 -26.42 -1.32
CA LEU A 247 0.78 -25.99 -1.71
C LEU A 247 -0.28 -26.42 -0.69
N ASP A 248 -0.14 -27.62 -0.14
CA ASP A 248 -1.07 -28.18 0.84
C ASP A 248 -0.91 -27.57 2.25
N HIS A 249 0.26 -26.99 2.56
CA HIS A 249 0.59 -26.45 3.88
C HIS A 249 1.02 -24.96 3.86
N PRO A 250 0.18 -24.03 3.37
CA PRO A 250 0.55 -22.61 3.24
C PRO A 250 0.79 -21.93 4.60
N ASP A 251 0.18 -22.45 5.66
CA ASP A 251 0.20 -21.92 7.03
C ASP A 251 1.02 -22.78 8.01
N ALA A 252 1.83 -23.72 7.50
CA ALA A 252 2.76 -24.47 8.34
C ALA A 252 3.72 -23.52 9.10
N ASP A 253 4.15 -23.94 10.28
CA ASP A 253 5.11 -23.16 11.07
C ASP A 253 6.54 -23.27 10.50
N THR A 254 7.43 -22.40 11.00
CA THR A 254 8.83 -22.37 10.56
C THR A 254 9.52 -23.73 10.73
N THR A 255 9.26 -24.43 11.83
CA THR A 255 9.87 -25.73 12.12
C THR A 255 9.45 -26.82 11.15
N ALA A 256 8.19 -26.82 10.72
CA ALA A 256 7.68 -27.74 9.71
C ALA A 256 8.32 -27.47 8.35
N PHE A 257 8.43 -26.19 7.94
CA PHE A 257 9.15 -25.83 6.71
C PHE A 257 10.63 -26.22 6.77
N GLU A 258 11.32 -25.97 7.89
CA GLU A 258 12.73 -26.35 8.07
C GLU A 258 12.93 -27.86 7.98
N THR A 259 12.04 -28.63 8.62
CA THR A 259 12.09 -30.10 8.60
C THR A 259 11.89 -30.62 7.18
N GLN A 260 10.85 -30.16 6.48
CA GLN A 260 10.55 -30.60 5.13
C GLN A 260 11.65 -30.18 4.15
N PHE A 261 12.15 -28.95 4.26
CA PHE A 261 13.22 -28.47 3.42
C PHE A 261 14.54 -29.22 3.67
N GLY A 262 14.87 -29.49 4.93
CA GLY A 262 16.03 -30.30 5.31
C GLY A 262 15.95 -31.72 4.76
N ALA A 263 14.78 -32.36 4.86
CA ALA A 263 14.55 -33.69 4.30
C ALA A 263 14.71 -33.71 2.78
N LEU A 264 14.17 -32.71 2.07
CA LEU A 264 14.34 -32.55 0.63
C LEU A 264 15.81 -32.40 0.24
N LYS A 265 16.56 -31.52 0.92
CA LYS A 265 17.99 -31.31 0.66
C LYS A 265 18.78 -32.60 0.84
N ALA A 266 18.57 -33.30 1.97
CA ALA A 266 19.28 -34.54 2.26
C ALA A 266 19.01 -35.62 1.19
N ALA A 267 17.75 -35.78 0.78
CA ALA A 267 17.39 -36.73 -0.27
C ALA A 267 18.04 -36.39 -1.62
N LEU A 268 18.08 -35.10 -1.98
CA LEU A 268 18.72 -34.65 -3.21
C LEU A 268 20.24 -34.76 -3.15
N GLU A 269 20.88 -34.43 -2.02
CA GLU A 269 22.33 -34.57 -1.83
C GLU A 269 22.78 -36.03 -1.98
N GLU A 270 21.98 -36.98 -1.47
CA GLU A 270 22.24 -38.40 -1.63
C GLU A 270 22.09 -38.86 -3.09
N GLN A 271 20.99 -38.49 -3.76
CA GLN A 271 20.71 -38.93 -5.13
C GLN A 271 21.52 -38.20 -6.21
N CYS A 272 21.92 -36.95 -5.97
CA CYS A 272 22.54 -36.06 -6.94
C CYS A 272 23.99 -35.71 -6.56
N ARG A 273 24.69 -36.59 -5.83
CA ARG A 273 26.04 -36.34 -5.33
C ARG A 273 27.05 -35.91 -6.42
N SER A 274 27.02 -36.58 -7.57
CA SER A 274 27.85 -36.27 -8.74
C SER A 274 27.65 -34.83 -9.24
N TYR A 275 26.38 -34.40 -9.31
CA TYR A 275 26.01 -33.04 -9.69
C TYR A 275 26.54 -32.02 -8.67
N PHE A 276 26.28 -32.23 -7.37
CA PHE A 276 26.74 -31.29 -6.33
C PHE A 276 28.26 -31.18 -6.28
N GLU A 277 28.99 -32.29 -6.43
CA GLU A 277 30.46 -32.27 -6.51
C GLU A 277 30.96 -31.49 -7.74
N ALA A 278 30.32 -31.65 -8.90
CA ALA A 278 30.69 -30.92 -10.12
C ALA A 278 30.44 -29.42 -9.99
N VAL A 279 29.26 -29.03 -9.48
CA VAL A 279 28.91 -27.62 -9.24
C VAL A 279 29.86 -26.98 -8.22
N GLN A 280 30.23 -27.71 -7.16
CA GLN A 280 31.17 -27.21 -6.17
C GLN A 280 32.57 -27.00 -6.77
N ARG A 281 33.07 -27.93 -7.58
CA ARG A 281 34.35 -27.78 -8.30
C ARG A 281 34.33 -26.58 -9.26
N GLU A 282 33.24 -26.37 -9.99
CA GLU A 282 33.08 -25.24 -10.90
C GLU A 282 33.08 -23.91 -10.13
N LYS A 283 32.40 -23.87 -8.98
CA LYS A 283 32.40 -22.69 -8.11
C LYS A 283 33.80 -22.37 -7.57
N GLU A 284 34.52 -23.37 -7.08
CA GLU A 284 35.90 -23.21 -6.59
C GLU A 284 36.87 -22.79 -7.70
N GLN A 285 36.70 -23.29 -8.93
CA GLN A 285 37.49 -22.84 -10.07
C GLN A 285 37.22 -21.36 -10.39
N LYS A 286 35.95 -20.97 -10.49
CA LYS A 286 35.56 -19.57 -10.74
C LYS A 286 36.06 -18.62 -9.66
N GLU A 287 36.01 -19.03 -8.40
CA GLU A 287 36.53 -18.24 -7.28
C GLU A 287 38.04 -18.02 -7.40
N ARG A 288 38.82 -19.07 -7.70
CA ARG A 288 40.26 -18.95 -7.95
C ARG A 288 40.58 -18.07 -9.15
N GLU A 289 39.83 -18.20 -10.24
CA GLU A 289 39.98 -17.36 -11.43
C GLU A 289 39.71 -15.87 -11.12
N LEU A 290 38.69 -15.58 -10.30
CA LEU A 290 38.37 -14.22 -9.86
C LEU A 290 39.45 -13.65 -8.93
N GLU A 291 39.96 -14.44 -7.98
CA GLU A 291 41.06 -14.03 -7.10
C GLU A 291 42.34 -13.74 -7.89
N GLU A 292 42.67 -14.59 -8.86
CA GLU A 292 43.84 -14.39 -9.71
C GLU A 292 43.67 -13.16 -10.62
N ALA A 293 42.49 -12.97 -11.21
CA ALA A 293 42.17 -11.78 -11.99
C ALA A 293 42.25 -10.49 -11.14
N ALA A 294 41.76 -10.53 -9.90
CA ALA A 294 41.86 -9.40 -8.98
C ALA A 294 43.33 -9.10 -8.60
N ARG A 295 44.15 -10.14 -8.37
CA ARG A 295 45.59 -9.98 -8.08
C ARG A 295 46.34 -9.36 -9.25
N VAL A 296 46.08 -9.83 -10.48
CA VAL A 296 46.71 -9.28 -11.69
C VAL A 296 46.25 -7.83 -11.91
N ALA A 297 44.97 -7.53 -11.74
CA ALA A 297 44.46 -6.16 -11.85
C ALA A 297 45.09 -5.21 -10.82
N ALA A 298 45.30 -5.67 -9.58
CA ALA A 298 45.97 -4.89 -8.55
C ALA A 298 47.46 -4.64 -8.85
N SER A 299 48.15 -5.62 -9.42
CA SER A 299 49.56 -5.48 -9.85
C SER A 299 49.71 -4.47 -10.99
N ASN A 300 48.85 -4.56 -12.01
CA ASN A 300 48.88 -3.62 -13.14
C ASN A 300 48.56 -2.18 -12.69
N ALA A 301 47.63 -2.01 -11.74
CA ALA A 301 47.31 -0.70 -11.18
C ALA A 301 48.45 -0.09 -10.32
N GLN A 302 49.37 -0.91 -9.82
CA GLN A 302 50.59 -0.45 -9.13
C GLN A 302 51.73 -0.13 -10.10
N GLU A 303 51.77 -0.75 -11.29
CA GLU A 303 52.76 -0.43 -12.34
C GLU A 303 52.40 0.85 -13.12
N ASP A 304 51.11 1.24 -13.14
CA ASP A 304 50.61 2.48 -13.76
C ASP A 304 50.72 3.74 -12.88
N LEU A 305 51.33 3.64 -11.67
CA LEU A 305 51.59 4.73 -10.70
C LEU A 305 53.08 5.09 -10.64
#